data_AF-A0A2A4Q394-F1
#
_entry.id   AF-A0A2A4Q394-F1
#
_cell.length_a   1.000
_cell.length_b   1.000
_cell.length_c   1.000
_cell.angle_alpha   90.00
_cell.angle_beta   90.00
_cell.angle_gamma   90.00
#
_symmetry.space_group_name_H-M   'P 1'
#
loop_
_entity.id
_entity.type
_entity.pdbx_description
1 polymer ?
#
loop_
_entity_poly.entity_id
_entity_poly.type
_entity_poly.pdbx_seq_one_letter_code
_entity_poly.pdbx_strand_id
1 'polypeptide(L)'
;MLRINLIAAHKIQKEAEKPDDCQDAFQTSDDRFAIADGVTESFYSKSWAELLVNHYCQHPAIGKDNWKEWLLPIQNKWLEEVAQRVKKAKERQLPIWVTNYKRHARSDAAVSTFVGVQLD
;
A
#
# COMPACT_ATOMS: atom_id res chain seq x y z
N MET A 1 -1.55 -10.60 35.74
CA MET A 1 -1.58 -11.75 34.81
C MET A 1 -0.83 -11.32 33.56
N LEU A 2 0.31 -11.95 33.23
CA LEU A 2 1.12 -11.57 32.07
C LEU A 2 0.48 -12.20 30.82
N ARG A 3 0.10 -11.40 29.83
CA ARG A 3 -0.43 -11.89 28.55
C ARG A 3 0.72 -11.86 27.54
N ILE A 4 1.13 -13.02 27.04
CA ILE A 4 2.14 -13.13 25.99
C ILE A 4 1.40 -13.30 24.66
N ASN A 5 1.52 -12.32 23.77
CA ASN A 5 0.97 -12.39 22.41
C ASN A 5 2.10 -12.82 21.46
N LEU A 6 1.98 -14.00 20.87
CA LEU A 6 2.85 -14.42 19.77
C LEU A 6 2.22 -13.96 18.45
N ILE A 7 2.89 -13.05 17.75
CA ILE A 7 2.47 -12.58 16.42
C ILE A 7 3.48 -13.09 15.40
N ALA A 8 3.01 -13.86 14.43
CA ALA A 8 3.77 -14.24 13.24
C ALA A 8 3.08 -13.62 12.02
N ALA A 9 3.83 -12.84 11.23
CA ALA A 9 3.29 -12.13 10.08
C ALA A 9 4.27 -12.23 8.90
N HIS A 10 3.79 -12.80 7.80
CA HIS A 10 4.56 -13.07 6.60
C HIS A 10 3.72 -12.80 5.37
N LYS A 11 4.37 -12.46 4.26
CA LYS A 11 3.79 -12.45 2.92
C LYS A 11 4.59 -13.37 2.02
N ILE A 12 3.89 -14.04 1.12
CA ILE A 12 4.48 -15.06 0.23
C ILE A 12 4.01 -14.75 -1.18
N GLN A 13 4.96 -14.69 -2.10
CA GLN A 13 4.68 -14.51 -3.53
C GLN A 13 4.09 -15.77 -4.16
N LYS A 14 3.42 -15.60 -5.30
CA LYS A 14 3.03 -16.74 -6.13
C LYS A 14 4.29 -17.46 -6.63
N GLU A 15 4.20 -18.76 -6.84
CA GLU A 15 5.34 -19.61 -7.22
C GLU A 15 6.13 -19.08 -8.43
N ALA A 16 5.45 -18.52 -9.43
CA ALA A 16 6.06 -18.01 -10.66
C ALA A 16 6.57 -16.56 -10.57
N GLU A 17 6.38 -15.88 -9.44
CA GLU A 17 6.71 -14.47 -9.22
C GLU A 17 7.92 -14.35 -8.28
N LYS A 18 8.67 -13.24 -8.38
CA LYS A 18 9.71 -12.95 -7.38
C LYS A 18 9.06 -12.39 -6.11
N PRO A 19 9.69 -12.53 -4.94
CA PRO A 19 9.21 -11.89 -3.71
C PRO A 19 8.92 -10.39 -3.86
N ASP A 20 9.71 -9.68 -4.67
CA ASP A 20 9.52 -8.26 -4.92
C ASP A 20 8.31 -7.92 -5.78
N ASP A 21 7.81 -8.88 -6.57
CA ASP A 21 6.62 -8.75 -7.41
C ASP A 21 5.32 -8.95 -6.61
N CYS A 22 5.41 -9.43 -5.37
CA CYS A 22 4.27 -9.51 -4.45
C CYS A 22 3.77 -8.10 -4.10
N GLN A 23 2.49 -7.85 -4.41
CA GLN A 23 1.83 -6.56 -4.17
C GLN A 23 1.19 -6.49 -2.79
N ASP A 24 1.17 -7.60 -2.05
CA ASP A 24 0.60 -7.68 -0.71
C ASP A 24 1.40 -6.83 0.28
N ALA A 25 0.66 -6.22 1.19
CA ALA A 25 1.18 -5.51 2.34
C ALA A 25 0.41 -5.95 3.59
N PHE A 26 1.10 -5.99 4.72
CA PHE A 26 0.50 -6.16 6.03
C PHE A 26 1.19 -5.26 7.04
N GLN A 27 0.48 -4.93 8.12
CA GLN A 27 1.04 -4.22 9.26
C GLN A 27 0.36 -4.68 10.54
N THR A 28 1.11 -4.66 11.64
CA THR A 28 0.63 -4.98 12.98
C THR A 28 1.07 -3.91 13.97
N SER A 29 0.19 -3.53 14.87
CA SER A 29 0.47 -2.74 16.08
C SER A 29 -0.31 -3.38 17.22
N ASP A 30 0.10 -3.23 18.49
CA ASP A 30 -0.43 -3.92 19.68
C ASP A 30 -1.78 -4.65 19.55
N ASP A 31 -2.85 -3.92 19.25
CA ASP A 31 -4.25 -4.36 19.10
C ASP A 31 -4.79 -4.27 17.66
N ARG A 32 -3.97 -3.89 16.68
CA ARG A 32 -4.37 -3.58 15.29
C ARG A 32 -3.65 -4.42 14.27
N PHE A 33 -4.39 -4.98 13.33
CA PHE A 33 -3.88 -5.80 12.25
C PHE A 33 -4.47 -5.30 10.93
N ALA A 34 -3.64 -5.12 9.91
CA ALA A 34 -4.09 -4.72 8.59
C ALA A 34 -3.42 -5.53 7.50
N ILE A 35 -4.18 -5.86 6.46
CA ILE A 35 -3.70 -6.45 5.22
C ILE A 35 -4.27 -5.70 4.02
N ALA A 36 -3.50 -5.63 2.96
CA ALA A 36 -3.91 -5.05 1.68
C ALA A 36 -3.29 -5.85 0.53
N ASP A 37 -4.08 -6.11 -0.50
CA ASP A 37 -3.67 -6.79 -1.73
C ASP A 37 -3.77 -5.82 -2.91
N GLY A 38 -2.61 -5.36 -3.39
CA GLY A 38 -2.52 -4.43 -4.50
C GLY A 38 -2.78 -5.13 -5.84
N VAL A 39 -3.64 -4.54 -6.69
CA VAL A 39 -3.90 -5.09 -8.02
C VAL A 39 -2.65 -4.95 -8.90
N THR A 40 -2.05 -6.07 -9.32
CA THR A 40 -0.77 -6.14 -10.06
C THR A 40 -0.69 -5.20 -11.26
N GLU A 41 -1.76 -5.09 -12.04
CA GLU A 41 -1.76 -4.25 -13.23
C GLU A 41 -2.02 -2.77 -12.93
N SER A 42 -2.49 -2.42 -11.72
CA SER A 42 -2.77 -1.04 -11.35
C SER A 42 -1.48 -0.26 -11.01
N PHE A 43 -1.58 1.07 -11.05
CA PHE A 43 -0.39 1.91 -11.01
C PHE A 43 0.23 1.92 -9.61
N TYR A 44 1.51 1.56 -9.45
CA TYR A 44 2.22 1.56 -8.16
C TYR A 44 1.41 0.97 -6.98
N SER A 45 0.74 -0.16 -7.22
CA SER A 45 -0.23 -0.75 -6.28
C SER A 45 0.38 -1.30 -5.00
N LYS A 46 1.55 -1.93 -5.06
CA LYS A 46 2.35 -2.28 -3.86
C LYS A 46 2.54 -1.08 -2.91
N SER A 47 2.93 0.08 -3.46
CA SER A 47 3.15 1.29 -2.67
C SER A 47 1.85 1.80 -2.04
N TRP A 48 0.73 1.63 -2.75
CA TRP A 48 -0.58 1.99 -2.25
C TRP A 48 -1.04 1.06 -1.11
N ALA A 49 -0.89 -0.26 -1.29
CA ALA A 49 -1.18 -1.25 -0.26
C ALA A 49 -0.34 -1.02 1.02
N GLU A 50 0.95 -0.72 0.86
CA GLU A 50 1.85 -0.36 1.97
C GLU A 50 1.37 0.89 2.73
N LEU A 51 0.91 1.93 2.02
CA LEU A 51 0.39 3.13 2.67
C LEU A 51 -0.91 2.87 3.43
N LEU A 52 -1.81 2.05 2.89
CA LEU A 52 -3.08 1.68 3.52
C LEU A 52 -2.87 0.99 4.87
N VAL A 53 -2.07 -0.08 4.90
CA VAL A 53 -1.87 -0.87 6.12
C VAL A 53 -1.15 -0.07 7.20
N ASN A 54 -0.16 0.74 6.81
CA ASN A 54 0.57 1.60 7.74
C ASN A 54 -0.33 2.69 8.32
N HIS A 55 -1.18 3.30 7.51
CA HIS A 55 -2.07 4.35 7.97
C HIS A 55 -3.13 3.83 8.94
N TYR A 56 -3.70 2.65 8.67
CA TYR A 56 -4.64 2.00 9.59
C TYR A 56 -4.03 1.69 10.95
N CYS A 57 -2.83 1.11 10.99
CA CYS A 57 -2.19 0.80 12.26
C CYS A 57 -1.81 2.05 13.08
N GLN A 58 -1.72 3.22 12.44
CA GLN A 58 -1.48 4.51 13.12
C GLN A 58 -2.77 5.26 13.44
N HIS A 59 -3.80 5.11 12.61
CA HIS A 59 -5.07 5.85 12.66
C HIS A 59 -6.23 4.89 12.33
N PRO A 60 -6.65 3.99 13.25
CA PRO A 60 -7.61 2.93 12.95
C PRO A 60 -9.05 3.40 12.76
N ALA A 61 -9.32 4.70 12.98
CA ALA A 61 -10.66 5.30 12.97
C ALA A 61 -11.21 5.46 11.54
N ILE A 62 -11.37 4.36 10.82
CA ILE A 62 -12.06 4.27 9.53
C ILE A 62 -13.43 3.63 9.71
N GLY A 63 -14.43 4.20 9.07
CA GLY A 63 -15.82 3.75 9.10
C GLY A 63 -16.56 4.18 7.84
N LYS A 64 -17.81 3.71 7.73
CA LYS A 64 -18.66 3.95 6.55
C LYS A 64 -18.88 5.44 6.24
N ASP A 65 -18.84 6.28 7.28
CA ASP A 65 -19.20 7.69 7.17
C ASP A 65 -17.97 8.62 7.02
N ASN A 66 -16.75 8.12 7.23
CA ASN A 66 -15.53 8.94 7.20
C ASN A 66 -14.40 8.37 6.34
N TRP A 67 -14.65 7.30 5.58
CA TRP A 67 -13.60 6.64 4.80
C TRP A 67 -12.95 7.56 3.76
N LYS A 68 -13.68 8.53 3.21
CA LYS A 68 -13.12 9.46 2.22
C LYS A 68 -12.11 10.40 2.85
N GLU A 69 -12.46 10.98 3.99
CA GLU A 69 -11.62 11.85 4.80
C GLU A 69 -10.41 11.09 5.31
N TRP A 70 -10.61 9.83 5.69
CA TRP A 70 -9.56 8.92 6.12
C TRP A 70 -8.58 8.57 4.98
N LEU A 71 -9.07 8.37 3.75
CA LEU A 71 -8.21 8.07 2.59
C LEU A 71 -7.45 9.29 2.07
N LEU A 72 -7.97 10.51 2.23
CA LEU A 72 -7.41 11.69 1.58
C LEU A 72 -5.92 11.94 1.89
N PRO A 73 -5.45 11.85 3.15
CA PRO A 73 -4.03 12.03 3.47
C PRO A 73 -3.12 11.02 2.76
N ILE A 74 -3.53 9.75 2.69
CA ILE A 74 -2.73 8.71 2.05
C ILE A 74 -2.79 8.76 0.53
N GLN A 75 -3.90 9.22 -0.06
CA GLN A 75 -4.00 9.48 -1.50
C GLN A 75 -3.01 10.58 -1.91
N ASN A 76 -2.95 11.68 -1.15
CA ASN A 76 -2.02 12.76 -1.40
C ASN A 76 -0.56 12.29 -1.26
N LYS A 77 -0.26 11.52 -0.21
CA LYS A 77 1.07 10.96 0.01
C LYS A 77 1.49 10.02 -1.12
N TRP A 78 0.60 9.12 -1.54
CA TRP A 78 0.86 8.22 -2.67
C TRP A 78 1.14 8.99 -3.96
N LEU A 79 0.34 10.02 -4.25
CA LEU A 79 0.51 10.84 -5.45
C LEU A 79 1.88 11.54 -5.44
N GLU A 80 2.29 12.09 -4.30
CA GLU A 80 3.60 12.71 -4.13
C GLU A 80 4.74 11.70 -4.35
N GLU A 81 4.68 10.53 -3.70
CA GLU A 81 5.70 9.48 -3.83
C GLU A 81 5.84 9.00 -5.28
N VAL A 82 4.71 8.79 -5.96
CA VAL A 82 4.69 8.37 -7.35
C VAL A 82 5.26 9.47 -8.26
N ALA A 83 4.88 10.73 -8.07
CA ALA A 83 5.42 11.85 -8.84
C ALA A 83 6.95 11.93 -8.70
N GLN A 84 7.48 11.78 -7.48
CA GLN A 84 8.91 11.75 -7.23
C GLN A 84 9.61 10.54 -7.87
N ARG A 85 9.02 9.33 -7.79
CA ARG A 85 9.56 8.12 -8.43
C ARG A 85 9.62 8.27 -9.95
N VAL A 86 8.55 8.75 -10.57
CA VAL A 86 8.48 9.02 -12.02
C VAL A 86 9.52 10.06 -12.44
N LYS A 87 9.67 11.15 -11.67
CA LYS A 87 10.69 12.18 -11.92
C LYS A 87 12.11 11.60 -11.88
N LYS A 88 12.47 10.90 -10.81
CA LYS A 88 13.79 10.26 -10.65
C LYS A 88 14.07 9.25 -11.77
N ALA A 89 13.07 8.47 -12.17
CA ALA A 89 13.22 7.50 -13.24
C ALA A 89 13.47 8.17 -14.60
N LYS A 90 12.82 9.30 -14.89
CA LYS A 90 13.10 10.11 -16.08
C LYS A 90 14.50 10.71 -16.07
N GLU A 91 14.92 11.29 -14.96
CA GLU A 91 16.27 11.87 -14.80
C GLU A 91 17.38 10.83 -15.02
N ARG A 92 17.14 9.59 -14.58
CA ARG A 92 18.04 8.44 -14.78
C ARG A 92 17.92 7.78 -16.16
N GLN A 93 17.08 8.32 -17.05
CA GLN A 93 16.82 7.75 -18.38
C GLN A 93 16.46 6.26 -18.36
N LEU A 94 15.73 5.84 -17.32
CA LEU A 94 15.28 4.45 -17.21
C LEU A 94 14.28 4.14 -18.33
N PRO A 95 14.12 2.87 -18.74
CA PRO A 95 13.24 2.57 -19.85
C PRO A 95 11.77 2.82 -19.48
N ILE A 96 10.91 3.04 -20.50
CA ILE A 96 9.55 3.57 -20.33
C ILE A 96 8.70 2.76 -19.34
N TRP A 97 8.78 1.43 -19.41
CA TRP A 97 8.10 0.51 -18.49
C TRP A 97 8.44 0.72 -17.00
N VAL A 98 9.65 1.20 -16.69
CA VAL A 98 10.10 1.52 -15.31
C VAL A 98 9.66 2.93 -14.93
N THR A 99 9.82 3.88 -15.86
CA THR A 99 9.47 5.29 -15.58
C THR A 99 7.99 5.49 -15.35
N ASN A 100 7.15 4.62 -15.92
CA ASN A 100 5.72 4.61 -15.65
C ASN A 100 5.05 5.96 -16.03
N TYR A 101 5.72 6.78 -16.86
CA TYR A 101 5.35 8.18 -17.05
C TYR A 101 4.07 8.37 -17.85
N LYS A 102 3.77 7.46 -18.79
CA LYS A 102 2.54 7.52 -19.60
C LYS A 102 1.30 7.30 -18.73
N ARG A 103 1.41 6.39 -17.77
CA ARG A 103 0.36 6.09 -16.78
C ARG A 103 0.19 7.26 -15.81
N HIS A 104 1.29 7.83 -15.33
CA HIS A 104 1.26 9.07 -14.54
C HIS A 104 0.60 10.24 -15.30
N ALA A 105 0.95 10.45 -16.58
CA ALA A 105 0.37 11.52 -17.39
C ALA A 105 -1.12 11.34 -17.70
N ARG A 106 -1.63 10.10 -17.59
CA ARG A 106 -3.06 9.77 -17.72
C ARG A 106 -3.81 9.78 -16.38
N SER A 107 -3.11 10.08 -15.28
CA SER A 107 -3.66 10.00 -13.93
C SER A 107 -4.22 8.61 -13.60
N ASP A 108 -3.53 7.55 -14.05
CA ASP A 108 -3.89 6.18 -13.69
C ASP A 108 -3.90 6.01 -12.15
N ALA A 109 -4.95 5.37 -11.63
CA ALA A 109 -5.09 5.09 -10.21
C ALA A 109 -4.33 3.82 -9.78
N ALA A 110 -3.96 3.78 -8.50
CA ALA A 110 -3.67 2.53 -7.78
C ALA A 110 -4.97 1.91 -7.25
N VAL A 111 -5.02 0.59 -7.20
CA VAL A 111 -6.14 -0.15 -6.63
C VAL A 111 -5.62 -1.24 -5.70
N SER A 112 -6.31 -1.45 -4.59
CA SER A 112 -6.01 -2.50 -3.62
C SER A 112 -7.29 -2.94 -2.92
N THR A 113 -7.38 -4.23 -2.58
CA THR A 113 -8.28 -4.70 -1.52
C THR A 113 -7.65 -4.36 -0.16
N PHE A 114 -8.46 -4.11 0.86
CA PHE A 114 -7.99 -3.73 2.20
C PHE A 114 -8.89 -4.32 3.28
N VAL A 115 -8.28 -4.83 4.34
CA VAL A 115 -8.94 -5.28 5.58
C VAL A 115 -8.13 -4.80 6.77
N GLY A 116 -8.80 -4.18 7.73
CA GLY A 116 -8.24 -3.78 9.02
C GLY A 116 -9.09 -4.33 10.16
N VAL A 117 -8.45 -4.83 11.21
CA VAL A 117 -9.08 -5.36 12.42
C VAL A 117 -8.43 -4.72 13.64
N GLN A 118 -9.26 -4.29 14.58
CA GLN A 118 -8.85 -3.86 15.91
C GLN A 118 -9.42 -4.84 16.94
N LEU A 119 -8.59 -5.29 17.88
CA LEU A 119 -8.97 -6.17 18.99
C LEU A 119 -9.37 -5.32 20.20
N ASP A 120 -10.46 -5.70 20.86
CA ASP A 120 -10.96 -5.09 22.09
C ASP A 120 -10.20 -5.55 23.36
#